data_AF-A0A1B2F699-F1
#
_entry.id   AF-A0A1B2F699-F1
#
_cell.length_a   1.000
_cell.length_b   1.000
_cell.length_c   1.000
_cell.angle_alpha   90.00
_cell.angle_beta   90.00
_cell.angle_gamma   90.00
#
_symmetry.space_group_name_H-M   'P 1'
#
loop_
_entity.id
_entity.type
_entity.pdbx_description
1 polymer ?
#
loop_
_entity_poly.entity_id
_entity_poly.type
_entity_poly.pdbx_seq_one_letter_code
_entity_poly.pdbx_strand_id
1 'polypeptide(L)'
;MDTNKMREQFEAWALRAKAHGEHFDLSRGNHGAYKSPITHWLYCSWVASWQASREAVVVELPEKDGPFTTNGVEYYSLHSEGRNQAIDEISSALVAQGLKVAP
;
A
#
# COMPACT_ATOMS: atom_id res chain seq x y z
N MET A 1 -11.77 -3.31 -1.19
CA MET A 1 -10.54 -2.57 -1.58
C MET A 1 -10.59 -2.37 -3.08
N ASP A 2 -10.62 -1.11 -3.55
CA ASP A 2 -10.61 -0.82 -4.98
C ASP A 2 -9.15 -0.84 -5.49
N THR A 3 -8.65 -2.03 -5.80
CA THR A 3 -7.29 -2.25 -6.32
C THR A 3 -7.11 -1.73 -7.74
N ASN A 4 -8.18 -1.25 -8.40
CA ASN A 4 -8.13 -0.76 -9.77
C ASN A 4 -7.27 0.51 -9.89
N LYS A 5 -7.35 1.42 -8.91
CA LYS A 5 -6.55 2.66 -8.93
C LYS A 5 -5.04 2.41 -8.87
N MET A 6 -4.61 1.39 -8.12
CA MET A 6 -3.19 1.02 -8.03
C MET A 6 -2.72 0.32 -9.30
N ARG A 7 -3.60 -0.47 -9.92
CA ARG A 7 -3.34 -1.13 -11.21
C ARG A 7 -3.14 -0.12 -12.32
N GLU A 8 -3.97 0.92 -12.36
CA GLU A 8 -3.84 2.04 -13.31
C GLU A 8 -2.50 2.78 -13.16
N GLN A 9 -2.03 3.01 -11.93
CA GLN A 9 -0.72 3.64 -11.69
C GLN A 9 0.44 2.76 -12.16
N PHE A 10 0.37 1.45 -11.94
CA PHE A 10 1.36 0.50 -12.44
C PHE A 10 1.37 0.44 -13.97
N GLU A 11 0.20 0.37 -14.60
CA GLU A 11 0.05 0.39 -16.05
C GLU A 11 0.61 1.70 -16.64
N ALA A 12 0.35 2.84 -16.00
CA ALA A 12 0.91 4.14 -16.40
C ALA A 12 2.44 4.20 -16.25
N TRP A 13 2.99 3.65 -15.17
CA TRP A 13 4.45 3.51 -15.01
C TRP A 13 5.04 2.64 -16.11
N ALA A 14 4.44 1.49 -16.41
CA ALA A 14 4.94 0.56 -17.41
C ALA A 14 4.95 1.19 -18.81
N LEU A 15 3.89 1.93 -19.17
CA LEU A 15 3.81 2.71 -20.41
C LEU A 15 4.92 3.78 -20.50
N ARG A 16 5.28 4.42 -19.37
CA ARG A 16 6.38 5.40 -19.32
C ARG A 16 7.76 4.75 -19.36
N ALA A 17 7.95 3.64 -18.64
CA ALA A 17 9.22 2.93 -18.54
C ALA A 17 9.64 2.32 -19.88
N LYS A 18 8.67 1.86 -20.68
CA LYS A 18 8.87 1.37 -22.05
C LYS A 18 8.85 2.49 -23.11
N ALA A 19 9.44 3.65 -22.83
CA ALA A 19 9.61 4.74 -23.81
C ALA A 19 10.58 4.42 -24.99
N HIS A 20 10.55 3.17 -25.48
CA HIS A 20 11.29 2.66 -26.65
C HIS A 20 10.37 2.37 -27.86
N GLY A 21 9.19 2.99 -27.92
CA GLY A 21 8.36 3.01 -29.13
C GLY A 21 7.46 1.78 -29.36
N GLU A 22 7.37 0.86 -28.41
CA GLU A 22 6.42 -0.26 -28.48
C GLU A 22 5.05 0.16 -27.89
N HIS A 23 4.01 0.17 -28.72
CA HIS A 23 2.63 0.35 -28.27
C HIS A 23 2.14 -0.93 -27.59
N PHE A 24 1.75 -0.84 -26.31
CA PHE A 24 1.12 -1.95 -25.59
C PHE A 24 -0.40 -1.89 -25.69
N ASP A 25 -1.01 -3.00 -26.10
CA ASP A 25 -2.44 -3.19 -25.98
C ASP A 25 -2.79 -3.66 -24.55
N LEU A 26 -3.27 -2.73 -23.74
CA LEU A 26 -3.71 -3.00 -22.37
C LEU A 26 -5.16 -3.51 -22.30
N SER A 27 -5.79 -3.84 -23.44
CA SER A 27 -7.14 -4.38 -23.44
C SER A 27 -7.21 -5.71 -22.68
N ARG A 28 -8.27 -5.86 -21.88
CA ARG A 28 -8.44 -6.99 -20.95
C ARG A 28 -9.50 -7.95 -21.45
N GLY A 29 -9.24 -9.26 -21.34
CA GLY A 29 -10.21 -10.31 -21.62
C GLY A 29 -11.16 -10.57 -20.44
N ASN A 30 -12.06 -11.53 -20.61
CA ASN A 30 -12.74 -12.14 -19.46
C ASN A 30 -11.63 -12.68 -18.53
N HIS A 31 -11.73 -12.43 -17.22
CA HIS A 31 -10.71 -12.69 -16.19
C HIS A 31 -9.64 -11.61 -15.97
N GLY A 32 -9.66 -10.48 -16.69
CA GLY A 32 -8.80 -9.32 -16.37
C GLY A 32 -7.31 -9.49 -16.73
N ALA A 33 -6.96 -10.59 -17.40
CA ALA A 33 -5.68 -10.75 -18.08
C ALA A 33 -5.64 -9.88 -19.35
N TYR A 34 -4.45 -9.40 -19.71
CA TYR A 34 -4.28 -8.66 -20.97
C TYR A 34 -4.45 -9.60 -22.17
N LYS A 35 -5.11 -9.13 -23.22
CA LYS A 35 -5.39 -9.92 -24.43
C LYS A 35 -4.15 -10.15 -25.28
N SER A 36 -3.22 -9.19 -25.31
CA SER A 36 -2.02 -9.31 -26.13
C SER A 36 -0.96 -10.19 -25.44
N PRO A 37 -0.39 -11.18 -26.15
CA PRO A 37 0.73 -11.99 -25.66
C PRO A 37 1.95 -11.13 -25.30
N ILE A 38 2.17 -10.03 -26.05
CA ILE A 38 3.25 -9.07 -25.81
C ILE A 38 3.03 -8.31 -24.48
N THR A 39 1.81 -8.21 -23.99
CA THR A 39 1.49 -7.62 -22.67
C THR A 39 1.27 -8.66 -21.58
N HIS A 40 1.35 -9.96 -21.89
CA HIS A 40 1.14 -11.01 -20.89
C HIS A 40 2.18 -10.96 -19.78
N TRP A 41 3.44 -10.62 -20.10
CA TRP A 41 4.47 -10.38 -19.08
C TRP A 41 4.06 -9.27 -18.10
N LEU A 42 3.32 -8.26 -18.54
CA LEU A 42 2.83 -7.17 -17.69
C LEU A 42 1.80 -7.68 -16.67
N TYR A 43 0.98 -8.66 -17.06
CA TYR A 43 0.06 -9.35 -16.15
C TYR A 43 0.85 -10.16 -15.12
N CYS A 44 1.86 -10.91 -15.56
CA CYS A 44 2.75 -11.64 -14.67
C CYS A 44 3.50 -10.69 -13.72
N SER A 45 4.00 -9.55 -14.17
CA SER A 45 4.65 -8.56 -13.32
C SER A 45 3.68 -7.91 -12.33
N TRP A 46 2.44 -7.63 -12.74
CA TRP A 46 1.41 -7.12 -11.84
C TRP A 46 1.05 -8.14 -10.75
N VAL A 47 0.71 -9.37 -11.14
CA VAL A 47 0.26 -10.42 -10.22
C VAL A 47 1.40 -11.00 -9.38
N ALA A 48 2.50 -11.40 -10.02
CA ALA A 48 3.58 -12.12 -9.33
C ALA A 48 4.59 -11.20 -8.66
N SER A 49 4.81 -9.98 -9.15
CA SER A 49 5.84 -9.08 -8.59
C SER A 49 5.23 -7.94 -7.79
N TRP A 50 4.24 -7.23 -8.33
CA TRP A 50 3.68 -6.06 -7.67
C TRP A 50 2.76 -6.42 -6.50
N GLN A 51 1.81 -7.35 -6.67
CA GLN A 51 0.97 -7.80 -5.55
C GLN A 51 1.83 -8.48 -4.47
N ALA A 52 2.77 -9.34 -4.85
CA ALA A 52 3.69 -9.97 -3.90
C ALA A 52 4.56 -8.95 -3.16
N SER A 53 5.08 -7.93 -3.85
CA SER A 53 5.85 -6.85 -3.22
C SER A 53 5.00 -6.09 -2.20
N ARG A 54 3.75 -5.76 -2.54
CA ARG A 54 2.82 -5.07 -1.64
C ARG A 54 2.41 -5.91 -0.43
N GLU A 55 2.25 -7.23 -0.62
CA GLU A 55 2.01 -8.15 0.49
C GLU A 55 3.23 -8.30 1.41
N ALA A 56 4.45 -8.10 0.88
CA ALA A 56 5.68 -8.15 1.66
C ALA A 56 6.00 -6.82 2.37
N VAL A 57 5.45 -5.69 1.91
CA VAL A 57 5.68 -4.37 2.54
C VAL A 57 4.93 -4.29 3.87
N VAL A 58 5.70 -4.06 4.92
CA VAL A 58 5.21 -3.74 6.27
C VAL A 58 5.72 -2.34 6.61
N VAL A 59 4.81 -1.46 7.02
CA VAL A 59 5.15 -0.12 7.49
C VAL A 59 5.38 -0.17 8.99
N GLU A 60 6.58 0.17 9.43
CA GLU A 60 6.89 0.33 10.85
C GLU A 60 6.37 1.69 11.35
N LEU A 61 5.54 1.67 12.39
CA LEU A 61 5.09 2.88 13.06
C LEU A 61 5.98 3.19 14.25
N PRO A 62 6.08 4.47 14.63
CA PRO A 62 6.80 4.83 15.85
C PRO A 62 6.05 4.32 17.08
N GLU A 63 6.80 3.85 18.08
CA GLU A 63 6.24 3.39 19.35
C GLU A 63 5.38 4.48 20.01
N LYS A 64 4.28 4.05 20.62
CA LYS A 64 3.38 4.94 21.37
C LYS A 64 4.02 5.42 22.66
N ASP A 65 3.70 6.64 23.06
CA ASP A 65 4.10 7.16 24.37
C ASP A 65 3.40 6.37 25.47
N GLY A 66 4.17 5.98 26.49
CA GLY A 66 3.65 5.34 27.70
C GLY A 66 3.02 6.34 28.66
N PRO A 67 2.17 5.87 29.59
CA PRO A 67 1.66 6.70 30.67
C PRO A 67 2.77 7.02 31.66
N PHE A 68 2.62 8.12 32.40
CA PHE A 68 3.41 8.39 33.60
C PHE A 68 2.55 8.21 34.84
N THR A 69 3.15 7.68 35.91
CA THR A 69 2.44 7.43 37.16
C THR A 69 2.58 8.62 38.11
N THR A 70 1.48 9.09 38.68
CA THR A 70 1.47 10.05 39.79
C THR A 70 0.46 9.59 40.83
N ASN A 71 0.89 9.48 42.09
CA ASN A 71 0.07 9.01 43.21
C ASN A 71 -0.61 7.64 42.96
N GLY A 72 0.06 6.74 42.24
CA GLY A 72 -0.48 5.42 41.90
C GLY A 72 -1.56 5.41 40.82
N VAL A 73 -1.81 6.55 40.18
CA VAL A 73 -2.71 6.66 39.03
C VAL A 73 -1.88 6.95 37.77
N GLU A 74 -2.20 6.24 36.69
CA GLU A 74 -1.58 6.43 35.39
C GLU A 74 -2.25 7.58 34.63
N TYR A 75 -1.44 8.51 34.13
CA TYR A 75 -1.88 9.63 33.32
C TYR A 75 -1.10 9.66 32.02
N TYR A 76 -1.77 10.08 30.95
CA TYR A 76 -1.10 10.50 29.73
C TYR A 76 -1.03 12.02 29.72
N SER A 77 0.06 12.56 29.17
CA SER A 77 0.09 13.99 28.87
C SER A 77 -0.83 14.25 27.67
N LEU A 78 -1.42 15.44 27.58
CA LEU A 78 -2.20 15.84 26.39
C LEU A 78 -1.41 15.67 25.08
N HIS A 79 -0.08 15.86 25.14
CA HIS A 79 0.81 15.62 24.01
C HIS A 79 0.86 14.13 23.63
N SER A 80 1.05 13.26 24.62
CA SER A 80 1.12 11.81 24.43
C SER A 80 -0.21 11.21 23.95
N GLU A 81 -1.34 11.70 24.46
CA GLU A 81 -2.67 11.30 23.95
C GLU A 81 -2.84 11.68 22.48
N GLY A 82 -2.56 12.94 22.12
CA GLY A 82 -2.66 13.41 20.74
C GLY A 82 -1.71 12.67 19.79
N ARG A 83 -0.47 12.40 20.23
CA ARG A 83 0.50 11.61 19.47
C ARG A 83 0.02 10.17 19.24
N ASN A 84 -0.44 9.50 20.29
CA ASN A 84 -0.91 8.11 20.21
C ASN A 84 -2.16 8.00 19.33
N GLN A 85 -3.09 8.95 19.43
CA GLN A 85 -4.26 9.02 18.57
C GLN A 85 -3.87 9.20 17.09
N ALA A 86 -2.93 10.10 16.79
CA ALA A 86 -2.45 10.30 15.43
C ALA A 86 -1.82 9.02 14.85
N ILE A 87 -1.06 8.28 15.66
CA ILE A 87 -0.47 6.98 15.28
C ILE A 87 -1.58 5.97 14.94
N ASP A 88 -2.67 5.92 15.72
CA ASP A 88 -3.81 5.04 15.48
C ASP A 88 -4.60 5.39 14.22
N GLU A 89 -4.82 6.69 13.98
CA GLU A 89 -5.48 7.18 12.77
C GLU A 89 -4.65 6.85 11.52
N ILE A 90 -3.33 7.06 11.57
CA ILE A 90 -2.42 6.71 10.47
C ILE A 90 -2.41 5.19 10.24
N SER A 91 -2.32 4.39 11.30
CA SER A 91 -2.36 2.92 11.22
C SER A 91 -3.63 2.46 10.51
N SER A 92 -4.79 2.98 10.92
CA SER A 92 -6.08 2.66 10.33
C SER A 92 -6.16 3.07 8.86
N ALA A 93 -5.65 4.25 8.51
CA ALA A 93 -5.62 4.73 7.13
C ALA A 93 -4.73 3.86 6.23
N LEU A 94 -3.56 3.43 6.72
CA LEU A 94 -2.65 2.54 5.99
C LEU A 94 -3.28 1.15 5.75
N VAL A 95 -3.91 0.58 6.78
CA VAL A 95 -4.62 -0.71 6.66
C VAL A 95 -5.80 -0.60 5.69
N ALA A 96 -6.55 0.51 5.71
CA ALA A 96 -7.64 0.75 4.75
C ALA A 96 -7.14 0.81 3.29
N GLN A 97 -5.87 1.22 3.08
CA GLN A 97 -5.19 1.19 1.78
C GLN A 97 -4.51 -0.15 1.49
N GLY A 98 -4.74 -1.19 2.30
CA GLY A 98 -4.22 -2.54 2.11
C GLY A 98 -2.72 -2.66 2.33
N LEU A 99 -2.15 -1.85 3.22
CA LEU A 99 -0.78 -2.01 3.71
C LEU A 99 -0.78 -2.75 5.05
N LYS A 100 0.24 -3.57 5.28
CA LYS A 100 0.50 -4.16 6.60
C LYS A 100 1.26 -3.15 7.45
N VAL A 101 0.97 -3.13 8.74
CA VAL A 101 1.55 -2.19 9.70
C VAL A 101 2.12 -2.97 10.86
N ALA A 102 3.35 -2.64 11.27
CA ALA A 102 3.98 -3.13 12.49
C ALA A 102 3.96 -2.03 13.58
N PRO A 103 3.64 -2.39 14.83
CA PRO A 103 3.65 -1.47 15.97
C PRO A 103 5.07 -1.10 16.42
#